data_AF-G4RNE4-F1
#
_entry.id   AF-G4RNE4-F1
#
_cell.length_a   1.000
_cell.length_b   1.000
_cell.length_c   1.000
_cell.angle_alpha   90.00
_cell.angle_beta   90.00
_cell.angle_gamma   90.00
#
_symmetry.space_group_name_H-M   'P 1'
#
loop_
_entity.id
_entity.type
_entity.pdbx_description
1 polymer ?
#
loop_
_entity_poly.entity_id
_entity_poly.type
_entity_poly.pdbx_seq_one_letter_code
_entity_poly.pdbx_strand_id
1 'polypeptide(L)'
;MYIREDYETVVSTLCLCDVKEYIKAKEGKVVFPRKYYGRPLDEVLDSIGGFKILSERGGYTHVFVVGSRALVKMATRPATLAQRAAT
;
A
#
# COMPACT_ATOMS: atom_id res chain seq x y z
N MET A 1 -7.66 6.07 6.96
CA MET A 1 -6.69 5.30 7.77
C MET A 1 -5.63 4.75 6.85
N TYR A 2 -4.37 4.97 7.21
CA TYR A 2 -3.21 4.56 6.43
C TYR A 2 -2.36 3.59 7.25
N ILE A 3 -1.86 2.54 6.62
CA ILE A 3 -0.89 1.61 7.22
C ILE A 3 0.39 1.74 6.38
N ARG A 4 1.55 1.83 7.02
CA ARG A 4 2.85 1.85 6.33
C ARG A 4 3.51 0.49 6.47
N GLU A 5 3.93 -0.10 5.36
CA GLU A 5 4.57 -1.41 5.33
C GLU A 5 5.64 -1.48 4.22
N ASP A 6 6.60 -2.39 4.39
CA ASP A 6 7.63 -2.67 3.38
C ASP A 6 7.02 -3.27 2.10
N TYR A 7 7.59 -2.93 0.93
CA TYR A 7 7.01 -3.31 -0.36
C TYR A 7 6.99 -4.82 -0.55
N GLU A 8 8.08 -5.51 -0.20
CA GLU A 8 8.19 -6.96 -0.33
C GLU A 8 7.21 -7.67 0.61
N THR A 9 7.02 -7.12 1.81
CA THR A 9 6.01 -7.60 2.77
C THR A 9 4.61 -7.47 2.19
N VAL A 10 4.28 -6.33 1.57
CA VAL A 10 2.97 -6.09 0.98
C VAL A 10 2.69 -7.06 -0.18
N VAL A 11 3.61 -7.19 -1.14
CA VAL A 11 3.38 -8.05 -2.32
C VAL A 11 3.47 -9.55 -2.01
N SER A 12 4.19 -9.94 -0.95
CA SER A 12 4.19 -11.34 -0.49
C SER A 12 2.96 -11.72 0.33
N THR A 13 2.27 -10.74 0.92
CA THR A 13 1.11 -10.98 1.79
C THR A 13 -0.21 -10.81 1.05
N LEU A 14 -0.32 -9.79 0.21
CA LEU A 14 -1.55 -9.48 -0.49
C LEU A 14 -1.68 -10.29 -1.77
N CYS A 15 -2.84 -10.91 -1.96
CA CYS A 15 -3.22 -11.44 -3.25
C CYS A 15 -3.70 -10.29 -4.14
N LEU A 16 -3.47 -10.39 -5.46
CA LEU A 16 -3.97 -9.39 -6.41
C LEU A 16 -5.49 -9.19 -6.35
N CYS A 17 -6.25 -10.24 -5.99
CA CYS A 17 -7.70 -10.18 -5.83
C CYS A 17 -8.17 -9.36 -4.61
N ASP A 18 -7.28 -9.10 -3.64
CA ASP A 18 -7.57 -8.29 -2.46
C ASP A 18 -7.32 -6.79 -2.71
N VAL A 19 -6.60 -6.46 -3.78
CA VAL A 19 -6.26 -5.09 -4.18
C VAL A 19 -7.35 -4.54 -5.09
N LYS A 20 -8.09 -3.54 -4.61
CA LYS A 20 -9.12 -2.84 -5.38
C LYS A 20 -8.52 -1.82 -6.34
N GLU A 21 -7.47 -1.15 -5.88
CA GLU A 21 -6.81 -0.11 -6.63
C GLU A 21 -5.33 -0.07 -6.24
N TYR A 22 -4.47 0.15 -7.22
CA TYR A 22 -3.05 0.36 -7.00
C TYR A 22 -2.65 1.72 -7.58
N ILE A 23 -1.98 2.52 -6.76
CA ILE A 23 -1.51 3.86 -7.08
C ILE A 23 0.00 3.89 -6.92
N LYS A 24 0.69 4.52 -7.86
CA LYS A 24 2.10 4.81 -7.79
C LYS A 24 2.28 6.31 -7.90
N ALA A 25 3.06 6.89 -7.00
CA ALA A 25 3.36 8.30 -6.98
C ALA A 25 4.87 8.55 -6.88
N LYS A 26 5.30 9.69 -7.38
CA LYS A 26 6.66 10.21 -7.26
C LYS A 26 6.56 11.67 -6.87
N GLU A 27 7.33 12.08 -5.86
CA GLU A 27 7.37 13.48 -5.41
C GLU A 27 5.96 14.04 -5.12
N GLY A 28 5.11 13.23 -4.46
CA GLY A 28 3.75 13.61 -4.10
C GLY A 28 2.75 13.64 -5.27
N LYS A 29 3.15 13.31 -6.50
CA LYS A 29 2.27 13.28 -7.68
C LYS A 29 2.07 11.87 -8.20
N VAL A 30 0.85 11.55 -8.58
CA VAL A 30 0.50 10.24 -9.12
C VAL A 30 1.09 10.07 -10.52
N VAL A 31 1.82 8.97 -10.73
CA VAL A 31 2.37 8.56 -12.02
C VAL A 31 1.65 7.33 -12.60
N PHE A 32 0.85 6.64 -11.77
CA PHE A 32 -0.05 5.56 -12.17
C PHE A 32 -1.16 5.41 -11.12
N PRO A 33 -2.42 5.08 -11.48
CA PRO A 33 -2.94 4.78 -12.81
C PRO A 33 -3.19 6.05 -13.64
N ARG A 34 -3.34 5.88 -14.97
CA ARG A 34 -3.51 7.01 -15.91
C ARG A 34 -4.67 7.95 -15.53
N LYS A 35 -5.75 7.42 -14.94
CA LYS A 35 -6.91 8.20 -14.48
C LYS A 35 -6.59 9.27 -13.43
N TYR A 36 -5.47 9.13 -12.72
CA TYR A 36 -5.03 10.07 -11.68
C TYR A 36 -3.70 10.74 -12.03
N TYR A 37 -3.16 10.49 -13.22
CA TYR A 37 -1.83 10.95 -13.61
C TYR A 37 -1.66 12.47 -13.42
N GLY A 38 -0.59 12.87 -12.75
CA GLY A 38 -0.25 14.27 -12.46
C GLY A 38 -1.01 14.88 -11.28
N ARG A 39 -2.03 14.21 -10.73
CA ARG A 39 -2.77 14.70 -9.57
C ARG A 39 -1.96 14.54 -8.28
N PRO A 40 -2.16 15.40 -7.27
CA PRO A 40 -1.58 15.23 -5.94
C PRO A 40 -2.04 13.91 -5.33
N LEU A 41 -1.11 13.18 -4.71
CA LEU A 41 -1.40 11.88 -4.10
C LEU A 41 -2.46 12.02 -3.00
N ASP A 42 -2.32 13.01 -2.12
CA ASP A 42 -3.25 13.21 -1.00
C ASP A 42 -4.70 13.42 -1.46
N GLU A 43 -4.93 14.26 -2.48
CA GLU A 43 -6.27 14.46 -3.06
C GLU A 43 -6.88 13.16 -3.60
N VAL A 44 -6.05 12.35 -4.26
CA VAL A 44 -6.50 11.08 -4.82
C VAL A 44 -6.84 10.11 -3.69
N LEU A 45 -6.00 10.06 -2.64
CA LEU A 45 -6.25 9.20 -1.49
C LEU A 45 -7.49 9.62 -0.71
N ASP A 46 -7.79 10.90 -0.57
CA ASP A 46 -9.02 11.37 0.08
C ASP A 46 -10.28 11.02 -0.71
N SER A 47 -10.18 10.98 -2.04
CA SER A 47 -11.31 10.59 -2.90
C SER A 47 -11.60 9.08 -2.92
N ILE A 48 -10.68 8.25 -2.41
CA ILE A 48 -10.78 6.79 -2.48
C ILE A 48 -11.17 6.20 -1.12
N GLY A 49 -12.28 5.47 -1.10
CA GLY A 49 -12.71 4.68 0.04
C GLY A 49 -11.92 3.38 0.20
N GLY A 50 -11.78 2.90 1.43
CA GLY A 50 -11.07 1.65 1.76
C GLY A 50 -9.79 1.87 2.54
N PHE A 51 -9.11 0.77 2.83
CA PHE A 51 -7.86 0.79 3.59
C PHE A 51 -6.68 0.94 2.65
N LYS A 52 -5.72 1.77 3.05
CA LYS A 52 -4.63 2.21 2.20
C LYS A 52 -3.33 1.78 2.84
N ILE A 53 -2.60 0.94 2.13
CA ILE A 53 -1.28 0.48 2.56
C ILE A 53 -0.26 1.23 1.73
N LEU A 54 0.55 2.04 2.40
CA LEU A 54 1.62 2.83 1.80
C LEU A 54 2.92 2.06 1.92
N SER A 55 3.68 2.06 0.85
CA SER A 55 5.00 1.47 0.78
C SER A 55 5.92 2.31 -0.10
N GLU A 56 7.23 2.23 0.13
CA GLU A 56 8.22 2.96 -0.66
C GLU A 56 9.17 1.98 -1.35
N ARG A 57 9.36 2.14 -2.66
CA ARG A 57 10.33 1.34 -3.42
C ARG A 57 10.83 2.09 -4.64
N GLY A 58 12.15 2.08 -4.83
CA GLY A 58 12.79 2.67 -6.02
C GLY A 58 12.50 4.18 -6.19
N GLY A 59 12.35 4.92 -5.09
CA GLY A 59 12.01 6.35 -5.12
C GLY A 59 10.56 6.67 -5.47
N TYR A 60 9.67 5.67 -5.39
CA TYR A 60 8.24 5.84 -5.58
C TYR A 60 7.48 5.47 -4.32
N THR A 61 6.37 6.17 -4.09
CA THR A 61 5.35 5.79 -3.13
C THR A 61 4.34 4.89 -3.84
N HIS A 62 4.15 3.69 -3.30
CA HIS A 62 3.20 2.69 -3.74
C HIS A 62 2.03 2.67 -2.76
N VAL A 63 0.81 2.78 -3.25
CA VAL A 63 -0.38 2.69 -2.43
C VAL A 63 -1.28 1.57 -2.92
N PHE A 64 -1.53 0.62 -2.04
CA PHE A 64 -2.44 -0.49 -2.26
C PHE A 64 -3.74 -0.20 -1.51
N VAL A 65 -4.82 -0.02 -2.26
CA VAL A 65 -6.15 0.17 -1.70
C VAL A 65 -6.81 -1.19 -1.63
N VAL A 66 -7.15 -1.61 -0.41
CA VAL A 66 -7.63 -2.95 -0.12
C VAL A 66 -8.97 -2.95 0.61
N GLY A 67 -9.67 -4.09 0.50
CA GLY A 67 -10.87 -4.36 1.31
C GLY A 67 -10.54 -4.78 2.74
N SER A 68 -11.55 -4.76 3.62
CA SER A 68 -11.41 -5.15 5.04
C SER A 68 -10.90 -6.58 5.24
N ARG A 69 -11.24 -7.52 4.35
CA ARG A 69 -10.74 -8.91 4.41
C ARG A 69 -9.22 -9.01 4.24
N ALA A 70 -8.63 -8.14 3.44
CA ALA A 70 -7.19 -8.10 3.22
C ALA A 70 -6.43 -7.65 4.48
N LEU A 71 -7.01 -6.71 5.22
CA LEU A 71 -6.45 -6.28 6.50
C LEU A 71 -6.41 -7.40 7.53
N VAL A 72 -7.46 -8.22 7.59
CA VAL A 72 -7.47 -9.38 8.50
C VAL A 72 -6.31 -10.30 8.18
N LYS A 73 -6.06 -10.60 6.89
CA LYS A 73 -4.92 -11.43 6.48
C LYS A 73 -3.56 -10.85 6.90
N MET A 74 -3.38 -9.53 6.79
CA MET A 74 -2.17 -8.86 7.26
C MET A 74 -2.04 -8.89 8.78
N ALA A 75 -3.15 -8.67 9.51
CA ALA A 75 -3.17 -8.64 10.97
C ALA A 75 -3.05 -10.04 11.62
N THR A 76 -3.50 -11.10 10.94
CA THR A 76 -3.42 -12.48 11.45
C THR A 76 -2.10 -13.17 11.10
N ARG A 77 -1.19 -12.49 10.41
CA ARG A 77 0.15 -13.04 10.21
C ARG A 77 0.87 -12.99 11.57
N PRO A 78 1.48 -14.09 12.05
CA PRO A 78 2.37 -13.98 13.18
C PRO A 78 3.43 -12.92 12.85
N ALA A 79 3.85 -12.15 13.84
CA ALA A 79 4.89 -11.12 13.72
C ALA A 79 6.29 -11.75 13.43
N THR A 80 6.39 -12.68 12.49
CA THR A 80 7.62 -13.36 12.08
C THR A 80 8.40 -12.49 11.10
N LEU A 81 8.73 -11.28 11.54
CA LEU A 81 9.87 -10.48 11.05
C LEU A 81 10.45 -9.57 12.16
N ALA A 82 9.80 -9.44 13.33
CA ALA A 82 10.34 -8.73 14.50
C ALA A 82 11.44 -9.50 15.27
N GLN A 83 11.77 -10.74 14.86
CA GLN A 83 12.82 -11.57 15.50
C GLN A 83 14.20 -11.53 14.82
N ARG A 84 14.46 -10.60 13.88
CA ARG A 84 15.80 -10.45 13.27
C ARG A 84 16.64 -9.28 13.79
N ALA A 85 16.23 -8.63 14.88
CA ALA A 85 17.00 -7.57 15.53
C ALA A 85 17.39 -7.91 16.99
N ALA A 86 17.57 -9.20 17.30
CA ALA A 86 18.12 -9.67 18.56
C ALA A 86 18.93 -10.95 18.35
N THR A 87 20.03 -10.86 17.59
CA THR A 87 21.18 -11.76 17.71
C THR A 87 22.43 -11.04 17.21
#